data_AF-U2MWD0-F1
#
_entry.id   AF-U2MWD0-F1
#
_cell.length_a   1.000
_cell.length_b   1.000
_cell.length_c   1.000
_cell.angle_alpha   90.00
_cell.angle_beta   90.00
_cell.angle_gamma   90.00
#
_symmetry.space_group_name_H-M   'P 1'
#
loop_
_entity.id
_entity.type
_entity.pdbx_description
1 polymer ?
#
loop_
_entity_poly.entity_id
_entity_poly.type
_entity_poly.pdbx_seq_one_letter_code
_entity_poly.pdbx_strand_id
1 'polypeptide(L)'
;MTHRIYFIFLLLLSLPFTAKAQLGKELILNGGFEDYAKVTPPPSGGDEEEEKGPDYFDPYQKPRYWYFNSSLAYSRTKDAHSGVFAVKVYPNGGSFFSRDKEFNPYHIVIDAGGEYSLTYWYKGKAKNPNITVTVDWYKGTTSIKKETRDKEKVKKFTDQWQKKTFTFKAPAGVDRAGVGLYIENDYESAEAGGYILIDDISFVQTKEGKPSVTLEAPSNVVARPQQREMELSWNAIAEKNVSYQIIMNGEKLATTKETSYIAERLEPGKSYQFSIRSVKGSEVSAPSDPVTQQTQRMNMGINEEGRIPYLYTVREVGTCPRTLRLFYHDLADPAAKIIYRVDGTPITPVNGNITFTSKGQHILQIEITETPERKWDIEYKLNVD
;
A
#
# COMPACT_ATOMS: atom_id res chain seq x y z
N MET A 1 -54.56 -14.35 45.95
CA MET A 1 -53.25 -13.67 45.96
C MET A 1 -52.56 -13.95 44.64
N THR A 2 -52.46 -12.96 43.77
CA THR A 2 -51.84 -13.07 42.44
C THR A 2 -50.42 -12.53 42.51
N HIS A 3 -49.42 -13.42 42.48
CA HIS A 3 -48.00 -13.02 42.44
C HIS A 3 -47.59 -12.72 41.00
N ARG A 4 -47.34 -11.43 40.71
CA ARG A 4 -46.64 -10.97 39.51
C ARG A 4 -45.14 -11.10 39.76
N ILE A 5 -44.48 -11.99 39.02
CA ILE A 5 -43.02 -12.10 38.98
C ILE A 5 -42.53 -11.12 37.90
N TYR A 6 -41.80 -10.09 38.33
CA TYR A 6 -41.09 -9.19 37.41
C TYR A 6 -39.75 -9.84 37.03
N PHE A 7 -39.60 -10.24 35.77
CA PHE A 7 -38.32 -10.58 35.19
C PHE A 7 -37.57 -9.28 34.85
N ILE A 8 -36.54 -8.95 35.64
CA ILE A 8 -35.57 -7.91 35.29
C ILE A 8 -34.61 -8.53 34.27
N PHE A 9 -34.74 -8.15 33.00
CA PHE A 9 -33.74 -8.43 31.97
C PHE A 9 -32.51 -7.56 32.26
N LEU A 10 -31.48 -8.16 32.87
CA LEU A 10 -30.16 -7.54 32.96
C LEU A 10 -29.47 -7.72 31.60
N LEU A 11 -29.55 -6.70 30.74
CA LEU A 11 -28.77 -6.63 29.51
C LEU A 11 -27.29 -6.45 29.89
N LEU A 12 -26.56 -7.56 30.03
CA LEU A 12 -25.10 -7.56 30.04
C LEU A 12 -24.64 -7.18 28.62
N LEU A 13 -24.44 -5.89 28.40
CA LEU A 13 -23.66 -5.38 27.28
C LEU A 13 -22.24 -5.93 27.43
N SER A 14 -21.96 -7.05 26.76
CA SER A 14 -20.62 -7.54 26.53
C SER A 14 -19.91 -6.55 25.61
N LEU A 15 -19.34 -5.49 26.17
CA LEU A 15 -18.34 -4.70 25.48
C LEU A 15 -17.19 -5.64 25.14
N PRO A 16 -16.80 -5.79 23.87
CA PRO A 16 -15.63 -6.59 23.53
C PRO A 16 -14.44 -6.00 24.26
N PHE A 17 -13.81 -6.80 25.11
CA PHE A 17 -12.57 -6.46 25.79
C PHE A 17 -11.47 -6.43 24.73
N THR A 18 -11.36 -5.33 23.97
CA THR A 18 -10.19 -5.10 23.14
C THR A 18 -9.03 -4.83 24.09
N ALA A 19 -8.14 -5.81 24.25
CA ALA A 19 -6.88 -5.65 24.95
C ALA A 19 -6.20 -4.39 24.39
N LYS A 20 -5.97 -3.36 25.22
CA LYS A 20 -5.27 -2.15 24.78
C LYS A 20 -3.76 -2.41 24.79
N ALA A 21 -3.02 -1.69 23.94
CA ALA A 21 -1.57 -1.57 24.12
C ALA A 21 -1.29 -1.11 25.56
N GLN A 22 -0.31 -1.74 26.22
CA GLN A 22 0.07 -1.36 27.57
C GLN A 22 1.37 -0.55 27.52
N LEU A 23 1.35 0.60 28.20
CA LEU A 23 2.49 1.50 28.30
C LEU A 23 3.76 0.76 28.74
N GLY A 24 4.85 0.94 27.97
CA GLY A 24 6.17 0.38 28.27
C GLY A 24 6.32 -1.13 28.10
N LYS A 25 5.29 -1.85 27.63
CA LYS A 25 5.41 -3.29 27.33
C LYS A 25 5.84 -3.52 25.89
N GLU A 26 6.68 -4.54 25.71
CA GLU A 26 7.04 -5.04 24.38
C GLU A 26 5.81 -5.56 23.65
N LEU A 27 5.65 -5.13 22.40
CA LEU A 27 4.50 -5.46 21.57
C LEU A 27 4.85 -6.43 20.43
N ILE A 28 6.14 -6.61 20.11
CA ILE A 28 6.61 -7.56 19.10
C ILE A 28 7.06 -8.86 19.76
N LEU A 29 6.65 -9.99 19.16
CA LEU A 29 7.13 -11.30 19.56
C LEU A 29 8.52 -11.57 18.98
N ASN A 30 9.40 -12.17 19.78
CA ASN A 30 10.71 -12.68 19.35
C ASN A 30 11.59 -11.64 18.63
N GLY A 31 11.61 -10.41 19.14
CA GLY A 31 12.44 -9.33 18.60
C GLY A 31 13.95 -9.54 18.72
N GLY A 32 14.39 -10.30 19.72
CA GLY A 32 15.78 -10.74 19.91
C GLY A 32 16.12 -12.05 19.20
N PHE A 33 15.24 -12.58 18.34
CA PHE A 33 15.51 -13.74 17.49
C PHE A 33 16.00 -15.02 18.20
N GLU A 34 15.45 -15.35 19.36
CA GLU A 34 15.82 -16.53 20.16
C GLU A 34 14.88 -17.73 19.99
N ASP A 35 13.67 -17.52 19.48
CA ASP A 35 12.67 -18.58 19.28
C ASP A 35 12.68 -19.10 17.82
N TYR A 36 12.93 -20.40 17.68
CA TYR A 36 12.93 -21.13 16.40
C TYR A 36 12.07 -22.39 16.51
N ALA A 37 11.56 -22.88 15.37
CA ALA A 37 10.89 -24.18 15.33
C ALA A 37 11.83 -25.29 15.83
N LYS A 38 11.30 -26.35 16.45
CA LYS A 38 12.13 -27.53 16.70
C LYS A 38 12.40 -28.22 15.36
N VAL A 39 13.63 -28.66 15.14
CA VAL A 39 13.96 -29.49 13.97
C VAL A 39 13.31 -30.85 14.22
N THR A 40 12.24 -31.17 13.49
CA THR A 40 11.74 -32.55 13.42
C THR A 40 12.62 -33.31 12.42
N PRO A 41 13.23 -34.44 12.81
CA PRO A 41 13.85 -35.34 11.86
C PRO A 41 12.82 -35.74 10.80
N PRO A 42 13.23 -35.93 9.52
CA PRO A 42 12.31 -36.46 8.52
C PRO A 42 11.76 -37.83 8.98
N PRO A 43 10.54 -38.21 8.58
CA PRO A 43 10.00 -39.53 8.88
C PRO A 43 10.97 -40.59 8.33
N SER A 44 11.33 -41.56 9.17
CA SER A 44 12.31 -42.61 8.85
C SER A 44 11.86 -43.40 7.61
N GLY A 45 12.34 -42.98 6.44
CA GLY A 45 11.90 -43.49 5.15
C GLY A 45 12.99 -43.25 4.13
N GLY A 46 14.00 -44.13 4.17
CA GLY A 46 14.89 -44.44 3.05
C GLY A 46 15.69 -43.27 2.49
N ASP A 47 16.72 -42.85 3.23
CA ASP A 47 18.12 -42.75 2.79
C ASP A 47 18.92 -42.28 4.02
N GLU A 48 20.17 -42.72 4.15
CA GLU A 48 21.04 -42.46 5.31
C GLU A 48 21.34 -40.96 5.45
N GLU A 49 20.44 -40.19 6.06
CA GLU A 49 20.76 -38.85 6.55
C GLU A 49 21.60 -38.97 7.82
N GLU A 50 22.85 -38.47 7.76
CA GLU A 50 23.74 -38.35 8.91
C GLU A 50 22.98 -37.76 10.11
N GLU A 51 22.90 -38.50 11.22
CA GLU A 51 22.35 -37.99 12.46
C GLU A 51 23.14 -36.74 12.88
N LYS A 52 22.51 -35.58 12.70
CA LYS A 52 23.09 -34.29 13.06
C LYS A 52 23.32 -34.28 14.58
N GLY A 53 24.58 -34.19 14.97
CA GLY A 53 25.00 -34.21 16.38
C GLY A 53 24.38 -33.08 17.22
N PRO A 54 24.49 -33.17 18.56
CA PRO A 54 23.84 -32.25 19.49
C PRO A 54 24.26 -30.78 19.34
N ASP A 55 25.41 -30.52 18.70
CA ASP A 55 25.94 -29.18 18.45
C ASP A 55 25.60 -28.63 17.05
N TYR A 56 24.73 -29.30 16.29
CA TYR A 56 24.35 -28.88 14.94
C TYR A 56 23.71 -27.49 14.93
N PHE A 57 24.29 -26.61 14.13
CA PHE A 57 23.79 -25.26 13.91
C PHE A 57 23.25 -25.13 12.50
N ASP A 58 21.94 -24.91 12.37
CA ASP A 58 21.30 -24.57 11.11
C ASP A 58 21.31 -23.03 10.90
N PRO A 59 22.10 -22.49 9.97
CA PRO A 59 22.10 -21.05 9.68
C PRO A 59 20.87 -20.62 8.87
N TYR A 60 20.08 -21.52 8.30
CA TYR A 60 18.94 -21.18 7.44
C TYR A 60 17.59 -21.27 8.17
N GLN A 61 17.63 -21.62 9.45
CA GLN A 61 16.43 -21.71 10.25
C GLN A 61 15.75 -20.35 10.42
N LYS A 62 14.45 -20.29 10.14
CA LYS A 62 13.64 -19.07 10.26
C LYS A 62 13.28 -18.81 11.72
N PRO A 63 13.54 -17.59 12.25
CA PRO A 63 13.02 -17.22 13.56
C PRO A 63 11.49 -17.21 13.53
N ARG A 64 10.85 -17.72 14.58
CA ARG A 64 9.39 -17.66 14.70
C ARG A 64 8.92 -16.21 14.75
N TYR A 65 7.70 -15.97 14.28
CA TYR A 65 7.04 -14.67 14.30
C TYR A 65 7.67 -13.61 13.39
N TRP A 66 8.54 -14.02 12.47
CA TRP A 66 9.12 -13.15 11.46
C TRP A 66 9.00 -13.76 10.08
N TYR A 67 8.49 -12.97 9.14
CA TYR A 67 8.43 -13.32 7.74
C TYR A 67 9.53 -12.59 6.97
N PHE A 68 10.39 -13.34 6.28
CA PHE A 68 11.41 -12.82 5.37
C PHE A 68 10.91 -12.98 3.93
N ASN A 69 10.89 -11.89 3.17
CA ASN A 69 10.59 -11.96 1.74
C ASN A 69 11.62 -12.83 1.02
N SER A 70 11.17 -13.55 -0.01
CA SER A 70 12.01 -14.46 -0.80
C SER A 70 13.19 -13.77 -1.48
N SER A 71 13.10 -12.47 -1.73
CA SER A 71 14.20 -11.69 -2.29
C SER A 71 15.31 -11.39 -1.28
N LEU A 72 15.03 -11.42 0.03
CA LEU A 72 16.01 -11.06 1.05
C LEU A 72 16.82 -12.29 1.45
N ALA A 73 18.12 -12.28 1.19
CA ALA A 73 19.01 -13.30 1.71
C ALA A 73 19.26 -13.04 3.20
N TYR A 74 19.13 -14.07 4.02
CA TYR A 74 19.39 -14.01 5.45
C TYR A 74 19.98 -15.32 5.97
N SER A 75 20.59 -15.26 7.15
CA SER A 75 21.01 -16.42 7.94
C SER A 75 20.94 -16.08 9.42
N ARG A 76 20.74 -17.10 10.26
CA ARG A 76 20.94 -17.02 11.70
C ARG A 76 22.43 -16.97 12.01
N THR A 77 22.82 -16.21 13.03
CA THR A 77 24.20 -16.16 13.54
C THR A 77 24.21 -16.26 15.06
N LYS A 78 25.32 -16.71 15.65
CA LYS A 78 25.58 -16.65 17.10
C LYS A 78 26.26 -15.36 17.57
N ASP A 79 26.61 -14.49 16.61
CA ASP A 79 27.14 -13.15 16.89
C ASP A 79 25.96 -12.22 17.17
N ALA A 80 25.50 -12.22 18.42
CA ALA A 80 24.30 -11.51 18.88
C ALA A 80 24.65 -10.28 19.74
N HIS A 81 23.71 -9.34 19.85
CA HIS A 81 23.82 -8.22 20.77
C HIS A 81 23.40 -8.66 22.18
N SER A 82 22.29 -9.38 22.28
CA SER A 82 21.84 -10.04 23.49
C SER A 82 21.43 -11.48 23.19
N GLY A 83 21.29 -12.33 24.21
CA GLY A 83 20.93 -13.73 23.99
C GLY A 83 22.02 -14.53 23.27
N VAL A 84 21.59 -15.44 22.39
CA VAL A 84 22.44 -16.40 21.66
C VAL A 84 22.43 -16.11 20.16
N PHE A 85 21.34 -15.61 19.61
CA PHE A 85 21.14 -15.54 18.16
C PHE A 85 20.77 -14.14 17.68
N ALA A 86 21.32 -13.77 16.53
CA ALA A 86 20.87 -12.61 15.77
C ALA A 86 20.62 -13.00 14.31
N VAL A 87 20.06 -12.08 13.54
CA VAL A 87 19.84 -12.26 12.11
C VAL A 87 20.92 -11.53 11.32
N LYS A 88 21.60 -12.26 10.43
CA LYS A 88 22.45 -11.73 9.38
C LYS A 88 21.66 -11.56 8.10
N VAL A 89 21.57 -10.35 7.58
CA VAL A 89 20.96 -10.05 6.28
C VAL A 89 21.99 -9.52 5.31
N TYR A 90 21.74 -9.72 4.01
CA TYR A 90 22.57 -9.21 2.94
C TYR A 90 21.87 -8.05 2.24
N PRO A 91 22.63 -7.06 1.72
CA PRO A 91 22.04 -5.90 1.08
C PRO A 91 21.66 -6.18 -0.37
N ASN A 92 20.88 -7.25 -0.59
CA ASN A 92 20.46 -7.71 -1.92
C ASN A 92 19.02 -7.28 -2.28
N GLY A 93 18.40 -6.45 -1.44
CA GLY A 93 17.05 -5.95 -1.66
C GLY A 93 15.97 -6.88 -1.11
N GLY A 94 15.18 -6.38 -0.16
CA GLY A 94 14.04 -7.10 0.37
C GLY A 94 13.71 -6.68 1.79
N SER A 95 12.71 -7.32 2.39
CA SER A 95 12.23 -6.95 3.72
C SER A 95 11.86 -8.14 4.55
N PHE A 96 11.81 -7.90 5.85
CA PHE A 96 11.26 -8.83 6.82
C PHE A 96 10.37 -8.10 7.82
N PHE A 97 9.35 -8.80 8.30
CA PHE A 97 8.23 -8.21 9.04
C PHE A 97 7.80 -9.11 10.19
N SER A 98 7.35 -8.50 11.29
CA SER A 98 6.82 -9.24 12.43
C SER A 98 5.46 -9.87 12.12
N ARG A 99 5.13 -10.93 12.84
CA ARG A 99 3.91 -11.74 12.74
C ARG A 99 3.45 -12.20 14.13
N ASP A 100 2.20 -12.61 14.28
CA ASP A 100 1.77 -13.39 15.44
C ASP A 100 1.89 -14.91 15.19
N LYS A 101 1.34 -15.70 16.10
CA LYS A 101 1.31 -17.17 16.05
C LYS A 101 0.53 -17.70 14.86
N GLU A 102 -0.52 -16.99 14.46
CA GLU A 102 -1.37 -17.30 13.31
C GLU A 102 -0.83 -16.67 12.01
N PHE A 103 0.34 -16.04 12.07
CA PHE A 103 1.03 -15.42 10.95
C PHE A 103 0.34 -14.18 10.35
N ASN A 104 -0.43 -13.45 11.17
CA ASN A 104 -1.10 -12.22 10.76
C ASN A 104 -0.11 -11.04 10.69
N PRO A 105 -0.17 -10.20 9.64
CA PRO A 105 0.72 -9.06 9.47
C PRO A 105 0.33 -7.82 10.31
N TYR A 106 -0.94 -7.68 10.70
CA TYR A 106 -1.48 -6.56 11.48
C TYR A 106 -1.80 -6.98 12.93
N HIS A 107 -0.89 -7.72 13.54
CA HIS A 107 -1.13 -8.39 14.82
C HIS A 107 -0.94 -7.48 16.05
N ILE A 108 -0.12 -6.43 15.94
CA ILE A 108 0.23 -5.57 17.05
C ILE A 108 -0.99 -4.75 17.42
N VAL A 109 -1.46 -4.84 18.66
CA VAL A 109 -2.60 -4.04 19.13
C VAL A 109 -2.12 -2.65 19.54
N ILE A 110 -2.82 -1.63 19.07
CA ILE A 110 -2.41 -0.22 19.17
C ILE A 110 -3.52 0.61 19.82
N ASP A 111 -3.11 1.55 20.65
CA ASP A 111 -3.94 2.68 21.10
C ASP A 111 -3.77 3.89 20.17
N ALA A 112 -4.88 4.32 19.56
CA ALA A 112 -4.93 5.42 18.59
C ALA A 112 -4.43 6.74 19.19
N GLY A 113 -3.65 7.52 18.43
CA GLY A 113 -3.07 8.77 18.91
C GLY A 113 -1.92 8.61 19.90
N GLY A 114 -1.61 7.38 20.34
CA GLY A 114 -0.46 7.07 21.20
C GLY A 114 0.88 7.28 20.49
N GLU A 115 1.93 7.49 21.27
CA GLU A 115 3.30 7.54 20.75
C GLU A 115 4.01 6.21 21.02
N TYR A 116 4.78 5.75 20.04
CA TYR A 116 5.45 4.46 20.05
C TYR A 116 6.92 4.64 19.68
N SER A 117 7.79 3.88 20.35
CA SER A 117 9.21 3.81 20.01
C SER A 117 9.52 2.48 19.36
N LEU A 118 10.15 2.53 18.18
CA LEU A 118 10.76 1.37 17.54
C LEU A 118 12.26 1.47 17.70
N THR A 119 12.88 0.41 18.20
CA THR A 119 14.34 0.32 18.27
C THR A 119 14.86 -0.97 17.69
N TYR A 120 16.09 -0.97 17.21
CA TYR A 120 16.83 -2.18 16.88
C TYR A 120 18.32 -1.94 17.09
N TRP A 121 19.04 -3.02 17.34
CA TRP A 121 20.50 -3.05 17.34
C TRP A 121 21.01 -3.53 16.00
N TYR A 122 22.10 -2.92 15.54
CA TYR A 122 22.73 -3.28 14.28
C TYR A 122 24.25 -3.17 14.35
N LYS A 123 24.92 -3.94 13.50
CA LYS A 123 26.33 -3.78 13.12
C LYS A 123 26.53 -4.38 11.73
N GLY A 124 27.66 -4.15 11.07
CA GLY A 124 27.91 -4.76 9.77
C GLY A 124 28.97 -4.07 8.94
N LYS A 125 28.97 -4.43 7.65
CA LYS A 125 29.96 -3.99 6.65
C LYS A 125 29.31 -3.38 5.40
N ALA A 126 28.06 -2.94 5.50
CA ALA A 126 27.41 -2.21 4.41
C ALA A 126 28.07 -0.83 4.21
N LYS A 127 28.34 -0.47 2.95
CA LYS A 127 29.04 0.75 2.53
C LYS A 127 28.09 1.92 2.32
N ASN A 128 26.87 1.64 1.83
CA ASN A 128 25.88 2.67 1.54
C ASN A 128 24.78 2.75 2.61
N PRO A 129 24.07 3.89 2.72
CA PRO A 129 22.98 4.02 3.68
C PRO A 129 21.92 2.94 3.52
N ASN A 130 21.63 2.21 4.59
CA ASN A 130 20.77 1.03 4.54
C ASN A 130 19.85 0.95 5.78
N ILE A 131 18.95 -0.03 5.76
CA ILE A 131 17.87 -0.25 6.72
C ILE A 131 16.84 0.88 6.71
N THR A 132 15.70 0.61 6.09
CA THR A 132 14.51 1.45 6.13
C THR A 132 13.47 0.78 7.05
N VAL A 133 13.06 1.48 8.12
CA VAL A 133 11.98 1.01 8.99
C VAL A 133 10.62 1.35 8.40
N THR A 134 9.67 0.42 8.58
CA THR A 134 8.27 0.58 8.22
C THR A 134 7.34 0.26 9.40
N VAL A 135 6.31 1.10 9.57
CA VAL A 135 5.16 0.84 10.45
C VAL A 135 3.90 1.00 9.62
N ASP A 136 3.14 -0.09 9.50
CA ASP A 136 1.89 -0.14 8.75
C ASP A 136 0.73 -0.08 9.76
N TRP A 137 -0.10 0.96 9.70
CA TRP A 137 -1.23 1.21 10.61
C TRP A 137 -2.56 0.75 10.01
N TYR A 138 -3.39 0.12 10.83
CA TYR A 138 -4.63 -0.53 10.39
C TYR A 138 -5.84 -0.20 11.27
N LYS A 139 -7.02 -0.28 10.65
CA LYS A 139 -8.31 -0.37 11.32
C LYS A 139 -8.90 -1.76 11.07
N GLY A 140 -8.84 -2.64 12.07
CA GLY A 140 -9.08 -4.06 11.88
C GLY A 140 -8.09 -4.62 10.85
N THR A 141 -8.60 -5.05 9.69
CA THR A 141 -7.78 -5.57 8.58
C THR A 141 -7.51 -4.53 7.48
N THR A 142 -8.10 -3.34 7.58
CA THR A 142 -8.00 -2.29 6.54
C THR A 142 -6.75 -1.46 6.78
N SER A 143 -5.88 -1.37 5.78
CA SER A 143 -4.70 -0.49 5.83
C SER A 143 -5.12 0.98 5.79
N ILE A 144 -4.63 1.76 6.76
CA ILE A 144 -4.93 3.18 6.90
C ILE A 144 -3.75 4.04 6.46
N LYS A 145 -2.55 3.71 6.95
CA LYS A 145 -1.33 4.49 6.65
C LYS A 145 -0.10 3.62 6.79
N LYS A 146 0.80 3.71 5.81
CA LYS A 146 2.15 3.16 5.89
C LYS A 146 3.13 4.29 6.15
N GLU A 147 3.88 4.20 7.22
CA GLU A 147 4.98 5.11 7.51
C GLU A 147 6.31 4.44 7.22
N THR A 148 7.15 5.11 6.44
CA THR A 148 8.49 4.67 6.08
C THR A 148 9.50 5.71 6.55
N ARG A 149 10.67 5.27 7.03
CA ARG A 149 11.76 6.14 7.51
C ARG A 149 12.97 6.12 6.56
N ASP A 150 12.71 6.30 5.27
CA ASP A 150 13.68 6.25 4.16
C ASP A 150 14.80 7.29 4.26
N LYS A 151 14.50 8.48 4.81
CA LYS A 151 15.46 9.58 5.02
C LYS A 151 16.34 9.40 6.26
N GLU A 152 16.03 8.42 7.10
CA GLU A 152 16.67 8.19 8.40
C GLU A 152 17.46 6.89 8.47
N LYS A 153 17.78 6.30 7.30
CA LYS A 153 18.65 5.13 7.14
C LYS A 153 19.94 5.21 7.96
N VAL A 154 20.46 4.05 8.33
CA VAL A 154 21.80 3.95 8.92
C VAL A 154 22.81 4.32 7.85
N LYS A 155 23.60 5.37 8.08
CA LYS A 155 24.57 5.90 7.10
C LYS A 155 25.96 5.28 7.20
N LYS A 156 26.31 4.72 8.35
CA LYS A 156 27.64 4.16 8.62
C LYS A 156 27.48 2.87 9.41
N PHE A 157 28.13 1.81 8.92
CA PHE A 157 28.18 0.52 9.59
C PHE A 157 29.59 0.27 10.14
N THR A 158 29.65 -0.32 11.33
CA THR A 158 30.90 -0.72 11.98
C THR A 158 30.77 -2.15 12.51
N ASP A 159 31.85 -2.70 13.05
CA ASP A 159 31.86 -4.00 13.72
C ASP A 159 31.35 -3.98 15.16
N GLN A 160 31.00 -2.80 15.68
CA GLN A 160 30.42 -2.62 17.01
C GLN A 160 28.91 -2.50 16.93
N TRP A 161 28.21 -3.06 17.91
CA TRP A 161 26.76 -2.92 18.03
C TRP A 161 26.36 -1.47 18.30
N GLN A 162 25.40 -0.99 17.51
CA GLN A 162 24.85 0.35 17.59
C GLN A 162 23.32 0.26 17.66
N LYS A 163 22.71 1.15 18.45
CA LYS A 163 21.25 1.22 18.55
C LYS A 163 20.69 2.30 17.62
N LYS A 164 19.59 1.99 16.95
CA LYS A 164 18.75 2.98 16.25
C LYS A 164 17.39 3.07 16.95
N THR A 165 16.87 4.29 17.04
CA THR A 165 15.58 4.59 17.66
C THR A 165 14.75 5.48 16.74
N PHE A 166 13.47 5.17 16.64
CA PHE A 166 12.47 5.95 15.92
C PHE A 166 11.26 6.18 16.81
N THR A 167 10.58 7.31 16.58
CA THR A 167 9.30 7.61 17.22
C THR A 167 8.21 7.68 16.16
N PHE A 168 7.05 7.13 16.49
CA PHE A 168 5.86 7.18 15.67
C PHE A 168 4.67 7.61 16.51
N LYS A 169 3.71 8.28 15.85
CA LYS A 169 2.41 8.60 16.46
C LYS A 169 1.33 7.87 15.69
N ALA A 170 0.57 7.02 16.38
CA ALA A 170 -0.51 6.27 15.76
C ALA A 170 -1.59 7.24 15.22
N PRO A 171 -2.06 7.09 13.97
CA PRO A 171 -3.15 7.91 13.44
C PRO A 171 -4.44 7.80 14.28
N ALA A 172 -5.34 8.77 14.17
CA ALA A 172 -6.64 8.66 14.83
C ALA A 172 -7.42 7.42 14.34
N GLY A 173 -8.12 6.76 15.27
CA GLY A 173 -9.05 5.66 15.01
C GLY A 173 -8.43 4.28 14.72
N VAL A 174 -7.13 4.18 14.45
CA VAL A 174 -6.44 2.88 14.22
C VAL A 174 -6.43 2.01 15.48
N ASP A 175 -6.34 0.70 15.31
CA ASP A 175 -6.27 -0.26 16.43
C ASP A 175 -5.25 -1.38 16.24
N ARG A 176 -4.60 -1.45 15.07
CA ARG A 176 -3.63 -2.48 14.73
C ARG A 176 -2.41 -1.89 14.02
N ALA A 177 -1.26 -2.54 14.14
CA ALA A 177 -0.08 -2.27 13.34
C ALA A 177 0.68 -3.53 12.91
N GLY A 178 1.50 -3.35 11.88
CA GLY A 178 2.60 -4.24 11.52
C GLY A 178 3.92 -3.47 11.50
N VAL A 179 5.02 -4.15 11.85
CA VAL A 179 6.37 -3.58 11.85
C VAL A 179 7.25 -4.38 10.91
N GLY A 180 8.13 -3.70 10.18
CA GLY A 180 9.17 -4.38 9.42
C GLY A 180 10.32 -3.48 9.03
N LEU A 181 11.39 -4.13 8.58
CA LEU A 181 12.60 -3.50 8.09
C LEU A 181 12.79 -3.90 6.63
N TYR A 182 13.15 -2.93 5.79
CA TYR A 182 13.56 -3.12 4.41
C TYR A 182 15.07 -2.88 4.29
N ILE A 183 15.74 -3.83 3.68
CA ILE A 183 17.16 -3.79 3.37
C ILE A 183 17.28 -3.35 1.91
N GLU A 184 17.95 -2.22 1.71
CA GLU A 184 18.19 -1.65 0.39
C GLU A 184 19.12 -2.55 -0.40
N ASN A 185 18.88 -2.61 -1.71
CA ASN A 185 19.84 -3.21 -2.62
C ASN A 185 21.07 -2.29 -2.70
N ASP A 186 22.23 -2.84 -2.34
CA ASP A 186 23.53 -2.19 -2.39
C ASP A 186 24.54 -3.18 -2.98
N TYR A 187 24.62 -3.17 -4.31
CA TYR A 187 25.51 -4.03 -5.10
C TYR A 187 26.98 -3.90 -4.68
N GLU A 188 27.45 -2.69 -4.37
CA GLU A 188 28.85 -2.44 -3.97
C GLU A 188 29.21 -3.12 -2.64
N SER A 189 28.25 -3.21 -1.73
CA SER A 189 28.39 -3.99 -0.51
C SER A 189 28.30 -5.48 -0.81
N ALA A 190 27.31 -5.91 -1.60
CA ALA A 190 27.10 -7.33 -1.90
C ALA A 190 28.34 -7.97 -2.55
N GLU A 191 28.96 -7.31 -3.53
CA GLU A 191 30.19 -7.77 -4.20
C GLU A 191 31.39 -7.85 -3.26
N ALA A 192 31.42 -7.03 -2.21
CA ALA A 192 32.48 -7.02 -1.21
C ALA A 192 32.21 -7.93 0.01
N GLY A 193 31.19 -8.81 -0.07
CA GLY A 193 30.80 -9.67 1.04
C GLY A 193 30.17 -8.91 2.21
N GLY A 194 29.59 -7.75 1.94
CA GLY A 194 28.90 -6.89 2.90
C GLY A 194 27.66 -7.58 3.47
N TYR A 195 27.43 -7.35 4.76
CA TYR A 195 26.29 -7.86 5.50
C TYR A 195 25.90 -6.89 6.61
N ILE A 196 24.71 -7.10 7.15
CA ILE A 196 24.19 -6.38 8.30
C ILE A 196 23.73 -7.43 9.31
N LEU A 197 24.17 -7.32 10.56
CA LEU A 197 23.57 -8.04 11.68
C LEU A 197 22.54 -7.15 12.32
N ILE A 198 21.37 -7.71 12.61
CA ILE A 198 20.26 -7.04 13.25
C ILE A 198 19.80 -7.90 14.42
N ASP A 199 19.56 -7.24 15.54
CA ASP A 199 19.12 -7.89 16.77
C ASP A 199 18.23 -6.96 17.61
N ASP A 200 17.56 -7.51 18.62
CA ASP A 200 16.81 -6.80 19.65
C ASP A 200 15.85 -5.74 19.07
N ILE A 201 15.03 -6.16 18.10
CA ILE A 201 13.97 -5.30 17.55
C ILE A 201 12.86 -5.17 18.58
N SER A 202 12.58 -3.94 19.01
CA SER A 202 11.60 -3.63 20.04
C SER A 202 10.61 -2.59 19.54
N PHE A 203 9.33 -2.77 19.89
CA PHE A 203 8.29 -1.78 19.63
C PHE A 203 7.41 -1.61 20.86
N VAL A 204 7.48 -0.44 21.49
CA VAL A 204 6.80 -0.16 22.76
C VAL A 204 5.97 1.11 22.66
N GLN A 205 4.82 1.11 23.33
CA GLN A 205 4.08 2.35 23.55
C GLN A 205 4.82 3.19 24.61
N THR A 206 5.21 4.41 24.24
CA THR A 206 5.89 5.36 25.13
C THR A 206 4.94 6.41 25.73
N LYS A 207 3.76 6.57 25.12
CA LYS A 207 2.74 7.50 25.61
C LYS A 207 1.35 7.03 25.19
N GLU A 208 0.40 7.12 26.14
CA GLU A 208 -1.00 6.85 25.87
C GLU A 208 -1.59 7.83 24.86
N GLY A 209 -2.49 7.31 24.04
CA GLY A 209 -3.25 8.10 23.10
C GLY A 209 -4.28 8.98 23.81
N LYS A 210 -4.58 10.11 23.20
CA LYS A 210 -5.73 10.93 23.57
C LYS A 210 -6.74 10.88 22.43
N PRO A 211 -8.05 10.77 22.72
CA PRO A 211 -9.08 10.87 21.69
C PRO A 211 -8.84 12.13 20.85
N SER A 212 -8.58 11.93 19.56
CA SER A 212 -8.49 13.02 18.60
C SER A 212 -9.88 13.36 18.13
N VAL A 213 -10.22 14.66 18.17
CA VAL A 213 -11.40 15.20 17.49
C VAL A 213 -11.05 15.76 16.12
N THR A 214 -9.78 15.61 15.68
CA THR A 214 -9.31 16.06 14.36
C THR A 214 -9.28 14.90 13.39
N LEU A 215 -9.90 15.13 12.23
CA LEU A 215 -9.98 14.22 11.11
C LEU A 215 -8.62 14.07 10.43
N GLU A 216 -8.21 12.83 10.21
CA GLU A 216 -6.95 12.52 9.53
C GLU A 216 -7.02 12.87 8.04
N ALA A 217 -5.89 13.31 7.49
CA ALA A 217 -5.72 13.39 6.05
C ALA A 217 -5.61 11.97 5.45
N PRO A 218 -6.17 11.73 4.25
CA PRO A 218 -5.95 10.48 3.54
C PRO A 218 -4.46 10.27 3.26
N SER A 219 -4.02 9.01 3.25
CA SER A 219 -2.64 8.65 2.98
C SER A 219 -2.49 7.89 1.67
N ASN A 220 -1.25 7.66 1.23
CA ASN A 220 -0.93 6.89 0.03
C ASN A 220 -1.66 7.40 -1.23
N VAL A 221 -1.64 8.73 -1.43
CA VAL A 221 -2.21 9.33 -2.64
C VAL A 221 -1.35 8.95 -3.83
N VAL A 222 -1.93 8.21 -4.76
CA VAL A 222 -1.31 7.79 -6.01
C VAL A 222 -2.02 8.48 -7.16
N ALA A 223 -1.23 9.03 -8.09
CA ALA A 223 -1.71 9.64 -9.32
C ALA A 223 -1.12 8.90 -10.52
N ARG A 224 -1.96 8.30 -11.36
CA ARG A 224 -1.55 7.64 -12.60
C ARG A 224 -1.98 8.49 -13.80
N PRO A 225 -1.03 9.01 -14.59
CA PRO A 225 -1.35 9.92 -15.67
C PRO A 225 -1.77 9.16 -16.92
N GLN A 226 -2.78 9.71 -17.58
CA GLN A 226 -3.11 9.49 -18.98
C GLN A 226 -2.86 10.80 -19.74
N GLN A 227 -3.22 10.88 -21.02
CA GLN A 227 -3.03 12.12 -21.77
C GLN A 227 -3.94 13.25 -21.29
N ARG A 228 -5.18 12.95 -20.91
CA ARG A 228 -6.18 13.95 -20.46
C ARG A 228 -6.86 13.60 -19.16
N GLU A 229 -6.51 12.46 -18.57
CA GLU A 229 -7.02 11.99 -17.30
C GLU A 229 -5.88 11.83 -16.29
N MET A 230 -6.21 11.98 -15.02
CA MET A 230 -5.38 11.54 -13.91
C MET A 230 -6.22 10.63 -13.03
N GLU A 231 -5.85 9.35 -12.99
CA GLU A 231 -6.48 8.37 -12.10
C GLU A 231 -5.87 8.50 -10.72
N LEU A 232 -6.68 8.95 -9.75
CA LEU A 232 -6.28 9.14 -8.36
C LEU A 232 -6.83 8.00 -7.51
N SER A 233 -6.01 7.52 -6.57
CA SER A 233 -6.44 6.60 -5.51
C SER A 233 -5.72 6.93 -4.20
N TRP A 234 -6.35 6.64 -3.08
CA TRP A 234 -5.79 6.86 -1.75
C TRP A 234 -6.33 5.84 -0.74
N ASN A 235 -5.68 5.74 0.41
CA ASN A 235 -6.18 4.93 1.52
C ASN A 235 -7.31 5.68 2.25
N ALA A 236 -8.35 4.95 2.64
CA ALA A 236 -9.36 5.47 3.55
C ALA A 236 -8.76 5.82 4.92
N ILE A 237 -9.40 6.74 5.62
CA ILE A 237 -9.10 6.97 7.05
C ILE A 237 -9.91 6.01 7.92
N ALA A 238 -9.52 5.86 9.19
CA ALA A 238 -10.18 4.92 10.11
C ALA A 238 -11.64 5.33 10.43
N GLU A 239 -11.96 6.62 10.28
CA GLU A 239 -13.29 7.15 10.52
C GLU A 239 -14.30 6.73 9.45
N LYS A 240 -15.52 6.37 9.90
CA LYS A 240 -16.62 5.96 9.01
C LYS A 240 -17.43 7.16 8.53
N ASN A 241 -18.14 6.97 7.41
CA ASN A 241 -19.07 7.95 6.81
C ASN A 241 -18.39 9.28 6.45
N VAL A 242 -17.15 9.19 5.96
CA VAL A 242 -16.33 10.31 5.51
C VAL A 242 -16.48 10.47 4.00
N SER A 243 -16.36 11.70 3.52
CA SER A 243 -16.18 12.01 2.11
C SER A 243 -14.81 12.65 1.88
N TYR A 244 -14.35 12.71 0.64
CA TYR A 244 -13.03 13.17 0.28
C TYR A 244 -13.13 14.33 -0.70
N GLN A 245 -12.51 15.45 -0.33
CA GLN A 245 -12.36 16.62 -1.18
C GLN A 245 -11.05 16.50 -1.96
N ILE A 246 -11.15 16.49 -3.29
CA ILE A 246 -9.99 16.50 -4.20
C ILE A 246 -9.62 17.94 -4.48
N ILE A 247 -8.34 18.26 -4.29
CA ILE A 247 -7.76 19.57 -4.55
C ILE A 247 -6.77 19.42 -5.70
N MET A 248 -6.93 20.20 -6.76
CA MET A 248 -6.06 20.24 -7.92
C MET A 248 -5.46 21.64 -8.04
N ASN A 249 -4.12 21.73 -8.06
CA ASN A 249 -3.39 23.00 -8.13
C ASN A 249 -3.82 24.05 -7.08
N GLY A 250 -4.18 23.58 -5.88
CA GLY A 250 -4.62 24.43 -4.77
C GLY A 250 -6.12 24.71 -4.71
N GLU A 251 -6.89 24.38 -5.76
CA GLU A 251 -8.33 24.62 -5.83
C GLU A 251 -9.16 23.35 -5.66
N LYS A 252 -10.36 23.47 -5.11
CA LYS A 252 -11.29 22.34 -4.98
C LYS A 252 -11.73 21.89 -6.38
N LEU A 253 -11.39 20.66 -6.75
CA LEU A 253 -11.84 20.02 -7.98
C LEU A 253 -13.20 19.32 -7.78
N ALA A 254 -13.31 18.47 -6.76
CA ALA A 254 -14.49 17.63 -6.55
C ALA A 254 -14.63 17.15 -5.10
N THR A 255 -15.75 16.47 -4.81
CA THR A 255 -15.95 15.74 -3.56
C THR A 255 -16.61 14.40 -3.86
N THR A 256 -16.10 13.31 -3.28
CA THR A 256 -16.59 11.94 -3.49
C THR A 256 -16.64 11.18 -2.17
N LYS A 257 -17.42 10.09 -2.09
CA LYS A 257 -17.37 9.14 -0.96
C LYS A 257 -16.40 7.99 -1.20
N GLU A 258 -15.99 7.80 -2.45
CA GLU A 258 -15.07 6.74 -2.85
C GLU A 258 -13.62 7.09 -2.51
N THR A 259 -12.74 6.09 -2.48
CA THR A 259 -11.29 6.28 -2.26
C THR A 259 -10.50 6.42 -3.56
N SER A 260 -11.19 6.82 -4.63
CA SER A 260 -10.63 7.03 -5.95
C SER A 260 -11.42 8.09 -6.69
N TYR A 261 -10.75 8.78 -7.62
CA TYR A 261 -11.35 9.78 -8.49
C TYR A 261 -10.57 9.89 -9.79
N ILE A 262 -11.24 10.15 -10.91
CA ILE A 262 -10.58 10.43 -12.19
C ILE A 262 -10.75 11.92 -12.47
N ALA A 263 -9.64 12.67 -12.43
CA ALA A 263 -9.64 14.04 -12.92
C ALA A 263 -9.58 14.00 -14.45
N GLU A 264 -10.52 14.64 -15.13
CA GLU A 264 -10.66 14.59 -16.58
C GLU A 264 -10.39 15.96 -17.21
N ARG A 265 -10.32 15.98 -18.55
CA ARG A 265 -10.16 17.20 -19.37
C ARG A 265 -8.87 17.97 -19.05
N LEU A 266 -7.82 17.23 -18.72
CA LEU A 266 -6.48 17.77 -18.54
C LEU A 266 -5.80 18.03 -19.90
N GLU A 267 -4.74 18.81 -19.88
CA GLU A 267 -3.91 19.11 -21.05
C GLU A 267 -2.75 18.11 -21.13
N PRO A 268 -2.51 17.46 -22.28
CA PRO A 268 -1.38 16.56 -22.48
C PRO A 268 -0.04 17.22 -22.19
N GLY A 269 0.88 16.46 -21.58
CA GLY A 269 2.21 16.96 -21.21
C GLY A 269 2.25 18.05 -20.12
N LYS A 270 1.16 18.32 -19.40
CA LYS A 270 1.12 19.33 -18.33
C LYS A 270 1.21 18.69 -16.95
N SER A 271 1.92 19.38 -16.05
CA SER A 271 2.04 18.97 -14.66
C SER A 271 0.87 19.47 -13.83
N TYR A 272 0.31 18.57 -13.02
CA TYR A 272 -0.76 18.86 -12.07
C TYR A 272 -0.37 18.37 -10.69
N GLN A 273 -0.73 19.14 -9.66
CA GLN A 273 -0.56 18.76 -8.27
C GLN A 273 -1.92 18.42 -7.66
N PHE A 274 -1.98 17.27 -6.98
CA PHE A 274 -3.18 16.82 -6.26
C PHE A 274 -2.91 16.66 -4.78
N SER A 275 -3.88 17.03 -3.95
CA SER A 275 -3.95 16.65 -2.54
C SER A 275 -5.39 16.35 -2.16
N ILE A 276 -5.60 15.50 -1.16
CA ILE A 276 -6.92 15.08 -0.74
C ILE A 276 -7.16 15.50 0.71
N ARG A 277 -8.37 15.96 1.02
CA ARG A 277 -8.84 16.17 2.41
C ARG A 277 -9.99 15.23 2.72
N SER A 278 -10.02 14.73 3.94
CA SER A 278 -11.19 14.07 4.51
C SER A 278 -12.20 15.12 4.96
N VAL A 279 -13.50 14.82 4.83
CA VAL A 279 -14.61 15.70 5.20
C VAL A 279 -15.70 14.90 5.89
N LYS A 280 -16.11 15.34 7.09
CA LYS A 280 -17.19 14.73 7.88
C LYS A 280 -18.03 15.83 8.54
N GLY A 281 -19.24 16.06 8.04
CA GLY A 281 -20.06 17.20 8.49
C GLY A 281 -19.37 18.53 8.17
N SER A 282 -19.17 19.38 9.19
CA SER A 282 -18.42 20.64 9.06
C SER A 282 -16.91 20.47 9.22
N GLU A 283 -16.44 19.28 9.60
CA GLU A 283 -15.02 19.03 9.85
C GLU A 283 -14.28 18.67 8.55
N VAL A 284 -13.11 19.27 8.37
CA VAL A 284 -12.23 19.06 7.22
C VAL A 284 -10.80 18.85 7.73
N SER A 285 -10.14 17.79 7.26
CA SER A 285 -8.75 17.52 7.63
C SER A 285 -7.78 18.52 7.01
N ALA A 286 -6.53 18.51 7.48
CA ALA A 286 -5.41 19.01 6.70
C ALA A 286 -5.34 18.29 5.33
N PRO A 287 -4.76 18.90 4.27
CA PRO A 287 -4.49 18.19 3.03
C PRO A 287 -3.48 17.06 3.27
N SER A 288 -3.62 15.98 2.49
CA SER A 288 -2.58 14.96 2.36
C SER A 288 -1.26 15.57 1.85
N ASP A 289 -0.18 14.80 1.94
CA ASP A 289 1.02 15.11 1.16
C ASP A 289 0.65 15.25 -0.33
N PRO A 290 1.18 16.27 -1.02
CA PRO A 290 0.84 16.49 -2.41
C PRO A 290 1.53 15.45 -3.30
N VAL A 291 0.81 14.99 -4.32
CA VAL A 291 1.38 14.24 -5.44
C VAL A 291 1.37 15.14 -6.68
N THR A 292 2.54 15.32 -7.29
CA THR A 292 2.67 16.04 -8.56
C THR A 292 2.93 15.02 -9.66
N GLN A 293 2.14 15.08 -10.72
CA GLN A 293 2.35 14.21 -11.87
C GLN A 293 2.07 14.94 -13.19
N GLN A 294 2.84 14.59 -14.22
CA GLN A 294 2.66 15.09 -15.57
C GLN A 294 1.77 14.13 -16.36
N THR A 295 0.72 14.65 -16.99
CA THR A 295 -0.07 13.89 -17.98
C THR A 295 0.83 13.42 -19.12
N GLN A 296 0.49 12.30 -19.73
CA GLN A 296 1.20 11.82 -20.91
C GLN A 296 1.12 12.85 -22.04
N ARG A 297 2.15 12.90 -22.88
CA ARG A 297 2.09 13.69 -24.11
C ARG A 297 1.26 12.95 -25.15
N MET A 298 0.81 13.68 -26.15
CA MET A 298 0.33 13.07 -27.40
C MET A 298 1.44 12.18 -27.97
N ASN A 299 1.08 11.04 -28.55
CA ASN A 299 2.05 10.13 -29.18
C ASN A 299 2.54 10.70 -30.51
N MET A 300 1.68 11.47 -31.19
CA MET A 300 1.96 12.15 -32.45
C MET A 300 1.58 13.64 -32.35
N GLY A 301 2.29 14.50 -33.09
CA GLY A 301 1.94 15.90 -33.21
C GLY A 301 0.52 16.11 -33.75
N ILE A 302 -0.15 17.18 -33.32
CA ILE A 302 -1.55 17.49 -33.69
C ILE A 302 -1.74 17.54 -35.21
N ASN A 303 -0.73 18.03 -35.92
CA ASN A 303 -0.71 18.22 -37.37
C ASN A 303 -0.06 17.05 -38.14
N GLU A 304 0.37 15.98 -37.47
CA GLU A 304 0.92 14.82 -38.18
C GLU A 304 -0.18 14.04 -38.90
N GLU A 305 0.10 13.62 -40.13
CA GLU A 305 -0.87 12.92 -40.98
C GLU A 305 -1.29 11.56 -40.36
N GLY A 306 -0.32 10.84 -39.78
CA GLY A 306 -0.54 9.54 -39.17
C GLY A 306 -1.28 9.55 -37.83
N ARG A 307 -1.61 10.72 -37.26
CA ARG A 307 -2.30 10.78 -35.96
C ARG A 307 -3.71 10.21 -36.08
N ILE A 308 -4.01 9.22 -35.24
CA ILE A 308 -5.33 8.61 -35.11
C ILE A 308 -5.71 8.59 -33.62
N PRO A 309 -6.76 9.31 -33.19
CA PRO A 309 -7.28 9.16 -31.84
C PRO A 309 -7.78 7.73 -31.60
N TYR A 310 -7.57 7.17 -30.42
CA TYR A 310 -8.06 5.82 -30.09
C TYR A 310 -8.44 5.67 -28.62
N LEU A 311 -9.38 4.79 -28.33
CA LEU A 311 -9.77 4.44 -26.97
C LEU A 311 -8.69 3.60 -26.28
N TYR A 312 -8.00 4.15 -25.27
CA TYR A 312 -7.03 3.39 -24.47
C TYR A 312 -7.69 2.49 -23.41
N THR A 313 -8.99 2.69 -23.18
CA THR A 313 -9.79 1.90 -22.24
C THR A 313 -10.24 0.56 -22.83
N VAL A 314 -10.09 0.37 -24.15
CA VAL A 314 -10.20 -0.93 -24.81
C VAL A 314 -8.88 -1.67 -24.64
N ARG A 315 -8.91 -2.88 -24.09
CA ARG A 315 -7.70 -3.65 -23.78
C ARG A 315 -7.13 -4.31 -25.05
N GLU A 316 -5.89 -4.81 -24.96
CA GLU A 316 -5.06 -5.26 -26.09
C GLU A 316 -5.73 -6.25 -27.07
N VAL A 317 -6.68 -7.07 -26.62
CA VAL A 317 -7.41 -8.04 -27.46
C VAL A 317 -8.85 -7.63 -27.76
N GLY A 318 -9.18 -6.34 -27.64
CA GLY A 318 -10.54 -5.83 -27.84
C GLY A 318 -11.50 -6.11 -26.68
N THR A 319 -11.02 -6.64 -25.55
CA THR A 319 -11.87 -6.89 -24.37
C THR A 319 -12.18 -5.61 -23.63
N CYS A 320 -13.42 -5.45 -23.18
CA CYS A 320 -13.84 -4.31 -22.37
C CYS A 320 -14.92 -4.69 -21.34
N PRO A 321 -15.05 -3.91 -20.24
CA PRO A 321 -16.16 -4.10 -19.32
C PRO A 321 -17.49 -3.72 -19.98
N ARG A 322 -18.58 -4.27 -19.46
CA ARG A 322 -19.96 -3.95 -19.88
C ARG A 322 -20.31 -2.47 -19.89
N THR A 323 -19.68 -1.67 -19.03
CA THR A 323 -19.73 -0.20 -19.09
C THR A 323 -18.35 0.31 -19.47
N LEU A 324 -18.18 0.68 -20.73
CA LEU A 324 -16.94 1.19 -21.29
C LEU A 324 -16.88 2.71 -21.12
N ARG A 325 -15.83 3.18 -20.45
CA ARG A 325 -15.48 4.60 -20.35
C ARG A 325 -14.79 5.05 -21.64
N LEU A 326 -15.19 6.19 -22.19
CA LEU A 326 -14.71 6.68 -23.48
C LEU A 326 -13.58 7.69 -23.30
N PHE A 327 -12.40 7.18 -22.96
CA PHE A 327 -11.19 8.00 -22.86
C PHE A 327 -10.24 7.72 -24.02
N TYR A 328 -9.65 8.79 -24.54
CA TYR A 328 -8.90 8.77 -25.78
C TYR A 328 -7.44 9.11 -25.55
N HIS A 329 -6.58 8.37 -26.25
CA HIS A 329 -5.27 8.88 -26.63
C HIS A 329 -5.36 9.53 -28.02
N ASP A 330 -4.49 10.49 -28.25
CA ASP A 330 -4.30 11.27 -29.46
C ASP A 330 -5.51 12.10 -29.94
N LEU A 331 -6.53 12.28 -29.09
CA LEU A 331 -7.59 13.27 -29.30
C LEU A 331 -7.06 14.68 -28.97
N ALA A 332 -6.80 15.47 -30.02
CA ALA A 332 -6.25 16.81 -29.92
C ALA A 332 -7.30 17.83 -29.49
N ASP A 333 -8.53 17.72 -30.00
CA ASP A 333 -9.63 18.60 -29.60
C ASP A 333 -10.57 17.89 -28.60
N PRO A 334 -10.57 18.27 -27.31
CA PRO A 334 -11.49 17.69 -26.33
C PRO A 334 -12.97 18.04 -26.61
N ALA A 335 -13.25 19.01 -27.48
CA ALA A 335 -14.59 19.38 -27.92
C ALA A 335 -14.98 18.76 -29.28
N ALA A 336 -14.19 17.82 -29.81
CA ALA A 336 -14.48 17.12 -31.05
C ALA A 336 -15.92 16.58 -31.08
N LYS A 337 -16.55 16.67 -32.25
CA LYS A 337 -17.85 16.04 -32.47
C LYS A 337 -17.62 14.54 -32.66
N ILE A 338 -18.21 13.72 -31.79
CA ILE A 338 -18.08 12.26 -31.86
C ILE A 338 -19.47 11.61 -31.93
N ILE A 339 -19.64 10.70 -32.89
CA ILE A 339 -20.85 9.88 -33.08
C ILE A 339 -20.48 8.44 -32.79
N TYR A 340 -21.34 7.74 -32.04
CA TYR A 340 -21.12 6.35 -31.65
C TYR A 340 -22.25 5.46 -32.16
N ARG A 341 -21.89 4.25 -32.59
CA ARG A 341 -22.85 3.18 -32.91
C ARG A 341 -22.37 1.87 -32.29
N VAL A 342 -23.29 1.11 -31.72
CA VAL A 342 -23.05 -0.27 -31.27
C VAL A 342 -23.88 -1.19 -32.17
N ASP A 343 -23.21 -2.13 -32.83
CA ASP A 343 -23.81 -3.06 -33.79
C ASP A 343 -24.67 -2.34 -34.85
N GLY A 344 -24.13 -1.23 -35.36
CA GLY A 344 -24.80 -0.35 -36.34
C GLY A 344 -25.87 0.58 -35.77
N THR A 345 -26.29 0.39 -34.51
CA THR A 345 -27.33 1.20 -33.86
C THR A 345 -26.71 2.43 -33.17
N PRO A 346 -27.18 3.66 -33.47
CA PRO A 346 -26.69 4.86 -32.80
C PRO A 346 -26.88 4.81 -31.28
N ILE A 347 -25.87 5.29 -30.54
CA ILE A 347 -25.94 5.41 -29.09
C ILE A 347 -25.36 6.75 -28.62
N THR A 348 -26.01 7.34 -27.63
CA THR A 348 -25.52 8.55 -26.95
C THR A 348 -24.84 8.14 -25.64
N PRO A 349 -23.55 8.43 -25.45
CA PRO A 349 -22.88 8.15 -24.19
C PRO A 349 -23.53 8.90 -23.02
N VAL A 350 -23.62 8.23 -21.87
CA VAL A 350 -24.10 8.83 -20.62
C VAL A 350 -22.91 9.03 -19.69
N ASN A 351 -22.65 10.29 -19.32
CA ASN A 351 -21.50 10.67 -18.48
C ASN A 351 -20.15 10.14 -19.02
N GLY A 352 -19.98 10.13 -20.34
CA GLY A 352 -18.76 9.62 -20.99
C GLY A 352 -18.66 8.09 -21.04
N ASN A 353 -19.77 7.36 -20.89
CA ASN A 353 -19.78 5.89 -20.94
C ASN A 353 -20.78 5.36 -21.96
N ILE A 354 -20.45 4.20 -22.53
CA ILE A 354 -21.37 3.32 -23.22
C ILE A 354 -21.61 2.08 -22.35
N THR A 355 -22.86 1.69 -22.16
CA THR A 355 -23.20 0.42 -21.49
C THR A 355 -23.81 -0.54 -22.51
N PHE A 356 -23.17 -1.69 -22.69
CA PHE A 356 -23.61 -2.73 -23.61
C PHE A 356 -24.77 -3.53 -23.01
N THR A 357 -25.74 -3.89 -23.85
CA THR A 357 -26.96 -4.61 -23.45
C THR A 357 -26.74 -6.10 -23.22
N SER A 358 -25.67 -6.68 -23.77
CA SER A 358 -25.28 -8.09 -23.61
C SER A 358 -23.77 -8.23 -23.41
N LYS A 359 -23.36 -9.41 -22.98
CA LYS A 359 -21.96 -9.85 -23.00
C LYS A 359 -21.64 -10.44 -24.37
N GLY A 360 -20.36 -10.62 -24.67
CA GLY A 360 -19.89 -11.27 -25.88
C GLY A 360 -19.50 -10.27 -26.97
N GLN A 361 -19.57 -10.72 -28.23
CA GLN A 361 -19.05 -9.94 -29.36
C GLN A 361 -19.97 -8.78 -29.72
N HIS A 362 -19.37 -7.59 -29.83
CA HIS A 362 -20.03 -6.36 -30.26
C HIS A 362 -19.11 -5.58 -31.21
N ILE A 363 -19.69 -4.78 -32.09
CA ILE A 363 -18.95 -3.83 -32.92
C ILE A 363 -19.25 -2.41 -32.41
N LEU A 364 -18.22 -1.68 -31.99
CA LEU A 364 -18.31 -0.26 -31.67
C LEU A 364 -17.70 0.57 -32.81
N GLN A 365 -18.53 1.36 -33.47
CA GLN A 365 -18.11 2.31 -34.49
C GLN A 365 -18.12 3.73 -33.93
N ILE A 366 -17.07 4.48 -34.22
CA ILE A 366 -16.83 5.82 -33.71
C ILE A 366 -16.43 6.72 -34.87
N GLU A 367 -17.24 7.73 -35.15
CA GLU A 367 -16.96 8.78 -36.13
C GLU A 367 -16.49 10.02 -35.35
N ILE A 368 -15.23 10.43 -35.50
CA ILE A 368 -14.63 11.59 -34.82
C ILE A 368 -14.40 12.70 -35.83
N THR A 369 -14.84 13.91 -35.50
CA THR A 369 -14.54 15.13 -36.27
C THR A 369 -13.97 16.20 -35.33
N GLU A 370 -12.68 16.47 -35.46
CA GLU A 370 -12.02 17.59 -34.78
C GLU A 370 -12.12 18.87 -35.63
N THR A 371 -11.83 18.76 -36.94
CA THR A 371 -12.01 19.83 -37.91
C THR A 371 -12.60 19.25 -39.21
N PRO A 372 -13.05 20.07 -40.19
CA PRO A 372 -13.52 19.56 -41.47
C PRO A 372 -12.49 18.67 -42.20
N GLU A 373 -11.19 18.89 -41.98
CA GLU A 373 -10.05 18.18 -42.56
C GLU A 373 -9.49 17.07 -41.66
N ARG A 374 -9.90 17.01 -40.38
CA ARG A 374 -9.43 16.04 -39.39
C ARG A 374 -10.58 15.18 -38.89
N LYS A 375 -10.77 14.04 -39.58
CA LYS A 375 -11.86 13.08 -39.35
C LYS A 375 -11.35 11.66 -39.35
N TRP A 376 -11.95 10.83 -38.51
CA TRP A 376 -11.64 9.40 -38.42
C TRP A 376 -12.92 8.60 -38.25
N ASP A 377 -12.99 7.47 -38.94
CA ASP A 377 -13.98 6.42 -38.71
C ASP A 377 -13.25 5.21 -38.15
N ILE A 378 -13.52 4.88 -36.89
CA ILE A 378 -12.82 3.85 -36.13
C ILE A 378 -13.80 2.74 -35.79
N GLU A 379 -13.42 1.51 -36.09
CA GLU A 379 -14.20 0.31 -35.73
C GLU A 379 -13.43 -0.54 -34.72
N TYR A 380 -14.07 -0.81 -33.58
CA TYR A 380 -13.60 -1.76 -32.58
C TYR A 380 -14.43 -3.02 -32.63
N LYS A 381 -13.77 -4.16 -32.80
CA LYS A 381 -14.35 -5.48 -32.56
C LYS A 381 -14.14 -5.82 -31.09
N LEU A 382 -15.20 -5.74 -30.31
CA LEU A 382 -15.15 -5.85 -28.86
C LEU A 382 -15.60 -7.22 -28.38
N ASN A 383 -14.99 -7.70 -27.31
CA ASN A 383 -15.52 -8.80 -26.50
C ASN A 383 -15.89 -8.24 -25.12
N VAL A 384 -17.19 -8.12 -24.85
CA VAL A 384 -17.72 -7.53 -23.63
C VAL A 384 -17.85 -8.59 -22.53
N ASP A 385 -17.20 -8.33 -21.39
CA ASP A 385 -17.10 -9.26 -20.25
C ASP A 385 -18.38 -9.45 -19.43
#